data_AF-A0A954VR10-F1
#
_entry.id   AF-A0A954VR10-F1
#
_cell.length_a   1.000
_cell.length_b   1.000
_cell.length_c   1.000
_cell.angle_alpha   90.00
_cell.angle_beta   90.00
_cell.angle_gamma   90.00
#
_symmetry.space_group_name_H-M   'P 1'
#
loop_
_entity.id
_entity.type
_entity.pdbx_description
1 polymer ?
#
loop_
_entity_poly.entity_id
_entity_poly.type
_entity_poly.pdbx_seq_one_letter_code
_entity_poly.pdbx_strand_id
1 'polypeptide(L)'
;MLAFALLAFPVGLDVKLLSLYRAPSNGTRMSLQMISVERPDRWDHPLDPGISDQTLDWLSVQHPFARMDADRFARTAPLRDVLKNDCRLLEFEKGDIVFREGQYGGSAYLVLEGEVRIFLSSLVFPEAKRNGTPTSNWLSLLSSRLFKSKSESELGVPAPSKLPHSEDRRGSRRNIATRRRRQSAPIRTGQRGHGTNTRIFLQDIPGVLGAHETSSIGCGELFGELAAVTRSPRDFTAMSATRAKVLEIRWQGLKLLKQDPAFRELLDERYRSEVLRNHLRETALFRFVPDEHIDQIVANARLEAFGTLEWYADFRKSSGKTPAERIDKEPLVAEEGHYATGLWIIRGGFARLSRRQGAGHRTLAYLGKGQMFGLRELVHNFRLQEHDAPLPFQESLRAIGYVDALCIPKQTLFAHVLPFVRKVDLPKPISEARYRFGQPLMDAPLHARKHSVDTGLLEFLVDQRLINGKQTMVIDTNRCTRCDDCVRACAATHGGTPVFERTGPQYGPWMFAHACMHCEDPVCMIGCPTGAIHRASESGLVSISGESCIGCKSCAESCPYGNIRMVKALDQQGRVKVAEATGEPILRASKCDLCADVSGRPSCQTACPHAALQRVNLSQVQQVKMLTHRI
;
A
#
# COMPACT_ATOMS: atom_id res chain seq x y z
N MET A 1 31.90 -3.15 64.38
CA MET A 1 30.63 -2.59 64.90
C MET A 1 30.01 -1.75 63.80
N LEU A 2 28.79 -2.12 63.38
CA LEU A 2 27.72 -1.36 62.70
C LEU A 2 28.09 -0.39 61.53
N ALA A 3 27.70 -0.65 60.27
CA ALA A 3 26.36 -0.52 59.63
C ALA A 3 25.87 0.95 59.51
N PHE A 4 25.80 1.56 58.33
CA PHE A 4 24.64 1.74 57.39
C PHE A 4 25.11 2.76 56.31
N ALA A 5 24.68 2.89 55.06
CA ALA A 5 23.88 2.11 54.11
C ALA A 5 24.13 2.72 52.71
N LEU A 6 24.37 1.87 51.71
CA LEU A 6 24.40 2.20 50.28
C LEU A 6 23.10 1.66 49.67
N LEU A 7 22.20 2.54 49.22
CA LEU A 7 21.00 2.15 48.48
C LEU A 7 21.31 2.07 46.99
N ALA A 8 21.64 0.85 46.54
CA ALA A 8 21.49 0.42 45.15
C ALA A 8 20.11 -0.27 45.02
N PHE A 9 19.23 0.25 44.17
CA PHE A 9 18.01 -0.47 43.78
C PHE A 9 18.25 -1.20 42.45
N PRO A 10 18.08 -2.53 42.39
CA PRO A 10 18.13 -3.27 41.13
C PRO A 10 16.76 -3.25 40.44
N VAL A 11 16.80 -3.08 39.11
CA VAL A 11 15.67 -3.19 38.19
C VAL A 11 15.30 -4.67 38.06
N GLY A 12 14.36 -5.13 38.88
CA GLY A 12 13.68 -6.41 38.72
C GLY A 12 12.50 -6.26 37.76
N LEU A 13 12.57 -6.93 36.60
CA LEU A 13 11.42 -7.18 35.73
C LEU A 13 10.43 -8.07 36.50
N ASP A 14 9.37 -7.47 37.04
CA ASP A 14 8.31 -8.21 37.71
C ASP A 14 7.33 -8.76 36.67
N VAL A 15 7.55 -10.01 36.26
CA VAL A 15 6.63 -10.82 35.44
C VAL A 15 5.48 -11.28 36.34
N LYS A 16 4.59 -10.38 36.74
CA LYS A 16 3.36 -10.70 37.48
C LYS A 16 2.23 -9.76 37.10
N LEU A 17 1.64 -9.96 35.93
CA LEU A 17 0.30 -9.45 35.58
C LEU A 17 -0.34 -10.34 34.50
N LEU A 18 -0.49 -11.62 34.81
CA LEU A 18 -1.21 -12.63 34.02
C LEU A 18 -2.22 -13.41 34.87
N SER A 19 -2.83 -12.77 35.88
CA SER A 19 -3.74 -13.47 36.80
C SER A 19 -4.88 -12.60 37.31
N LEU A 20 -5.73 -12.08 36.43
CA LEU A 20 -7.09 -11.65 36.81
C LEU A 20 -8.09 -11.85 35.66
N TYR A 21 -8.24 -13.11 35.22
CA TYR A 21 -9.48 -13.58 34.62
C TYR A 21 -9.89 -14.84 35.41
N ARG A 22 -10.64 -14.65 36.49
CA ARG A 22 -11.36 -15.74 37.15
C ARG A 22 -12.48 -16.16 36.21
N ALA A 23 -12.32 -17.32 35.57
CA ALA A 23 -13.40 -17.99 34.87
C ALA A 23 -14.57 -18.26 35.85
N PRO A 24 -15.83 -18.18 35.41
CA PRO A 24 -16.95 -18.60 36.24
C PRO A 24 -16.80 -20.09 36.55
N SER A 25 -16.75 -20.40 37.84
CA SER A 25 -16.74 -21.77 38.36
C SER A 25 -18.13 -22.37 38.20
N ASN A 26 -18.38 -23.03 37.07
CA ASN A 26 -19.37 -24.09 36.97
C ASN A 26 -18.75 -25.28 36.24
N GLY A 27 -18.91 -26.45 36.86
CA GLY A 27 -18.21 -27.67 36.50
C GLY A 27 -18.53 -28.16 35.10
N THR A 28 -17.58 -27.98 34.19
CA THR A 28 -17.30 -28.94 33.12
C THR A 28 -15.83 -28.79 32.78
N ARG A 29 -15.00 -29.74 33.24
CA ARG A 29 -13.65 -29.90 32.67
C ARG A 29 -13.89 -30.34 31.22
N MET A 30 -14.04 -29.39 30.30
CA MET A 30 -13.91 -29.69 28.88
C MET A 30 -12.48 -30.16 28.68
N SER A 31 -12.28 -31.47 28.62
CA SER A 31 -11.04 -32.04 28.12
C SER A 31 -10.89 -31.52 26.70
N LEU A 32 -9.94 -30.60 26.49
CA LEU A 32 -9.58 -30.18 25.14
C LEU A 32 -9.03 -31.43 24.45
N GLN A 33 -9.86 -32.08 23.65
CA GLN A 33 -9.44 -33.20 22.83
C GLN A 33 -8.28 -32.74 21.95
N MET A 34 -7.22 -33.54 21.90
CA MET A 34 -6.00 -33.27 21.14
C MET A 34 -5.88 -34.26 19.99
N ILE A 35 -5.28 -33.82 18.90
CA ILE A 35 -4.94 -34.66 17.75
C ILE A 35 -3.47 -34.45 17.38
N SER A 36 -2.75 -35.55 17.27
CA SER A 36 -1.35 -35.54 16.85
C SER A 36 -1.26 -35.38 15.34
N VAL A 37 -0.40 -34.47 14.88
CA VAL A 37 -0.11 -34.24 13.45
C VAL A 37 1.36 -33.89 13.26
N GLU A 38 1.89 -34.13 12.05
CA GLU A 38 3.20 -33.63 11.64
C GLU A 38 3.24 -32.09 11.65
N ARG A 39 4.38 -31.52 12.04
CA ARG A 39 4.54 -30.07 12.11
C ARG A 39 4.67 -29.52 10.69
N PRO A 40 3.86 -28.52 10.32
CA PRO A 40 3.89 -28.03 8.96
C PRO A 40 5.19 -27.28 8.65
N ASP A 41 5.77 -27.53 7.47
CA ASP A 41 6.95 -26.88 6.92
C ASP A 41 6.58 -25.83 5.85
N ARG A 42 7.55 -25.01 5.46
CA ARG A 42 7.40 -23.87 4.56
C ARG A 42 6.73 -24.25 3.23
N TRP A 43 7.09 -25.41 2.71
CA TRP A 43 6.72 -25.87 1.37
C TRP A 43 5.66 -26.97 1.37
N ASP A 44 5.04 -27.28 2.51
CA ASP A 44 3.88 -28.18 2.58
C ASP A 44 2.69 -27.69 1.73
N HIS A 45 2.64 -26.39 1.50
CA HIS A 45 1.69 -25.74 0.62
C HIS A 45 2.46 -25.06 -0.54
N PRO A 46 2.94 -25.85 -1.53
CA PRO A 46 3.59 -25.30 -2.71
C PRO A 46 2.59 -24.48 -3.53
N LEU A 47 3.08 -23.50 -4.28
CA LEU A 47 2.22 -22.68 -5.13
C LEU A 47 1.50 -23.50 -6.21
N ASP A 48 2.20 -24.51 -6.74
CA ASP A 48 1.66 -25.53 -7.63
C ASP A 48 2.06 -26.93 -7.15
N PRO A 49 1.16 -27.67 -6.49
CA PRO A 49 1.43 -29.05 -6.08
C PRO A 49 1.69 -30.01 -7.24
N GLY A 50 1.32 -29.66 -8.48
CA GLY A 50 1.37 -30.54 -9.64
C GLY A 50 2.58 -30.35 -10.56
N ILE A 51 3.53 -29.48 -10.22
CA ILE A 51 4.69 -29.23 -11.09
C ILE A 51 5.58 -30.48 -11.21
N SER A 52 5.79 -30.95 -12.45
CA SER A 52 6.55 -32.17 -12.72
C SER A 52 8.06 -31.93 -12.79
N ASP A 53 8.87 -32.96 -12.56
CA ASP A 53 10.33 -32.87 -12.75
C ASP A 53 10.71 -32.52 -14.20
N GLN A 54 9.96 -33.01 -15.19
CA GLN A 54 10.16 -32.63 -16.59
C GLN A 54 9.91 -31.13 -16.81
N THR A 55 8.90 -30.56 -16.14
CA THR A 55 8.64 -29.11 -16.18
C THR A 55 9.78 -28.34 -15.53
N LEU A 56 10.32 -28.82 -14.40
CA LEU A 56 11.45 -28.18 -13.73
C LEU A 56 12.72 -28.23 -14.57
N ASP A 57 13.00 -29.35 -15.22
CA ASP A 57 14.15 -29.51 -16.11
C ASP A 57 14.02 -28.54 -17.30
N TRP A 58 12.82 -28.45 -17.89
CA TRP A 58 12.54 -27.49 -18.94
C TRP A 58 12.67 -26.03 -18.47
N LEU A 59 12.18 -25.68 -17.27
CA LEU A 59 12.31 -24.35 -16.68
C LEU A 59 13.77 -23.97 -16.44
N SER A 60 14.60 -24.92 -15.99
CA SER A 60 16.00 -24.66 -15.66
C SER A 60 16.84 -24.22 -16.86
N VAL A 61 16.42 -24.61 -18.08
CA VAL A 61 17.06 -24.19 -19.33
C VAL A 61 16.41 -22.96 -19.98
N GLN A 62 15.35 -22.39 -19.40
CA GLN A 62 14.75 -21.14 -19.88
C GLN A 62 15.48 -19.92 -19.34
N HIS A 63 15.44 -18.81 -20.09
CA HIS A 63 15.82 -17.50 -19.57
C HIS A 63 14.79 -17.01 -18.53
N PRO A 64 15.19 -16.43 -17.39
CA PRO A 64 16.57 -16.12 -16.96
C PRO A 64 17.28 -17.25 -16.19
N PHE A 65 16.60 -18.34 -15.84
CA PHE A 65 17.10 -19.38 -14.94
C PHE A 65 18.37 -20.08 -15.43
N ALA A 66 18.51 -20.26 -16.75
CA ALA A 66 19.70 -20.85 -17.36
C ALA A 66 20.99 -20.06 -17.12
N ARG A 67 20.89 -18.77 -16.78
CA ARG A 67 22.04 -17.89 -16.51
C ARG A 67 22.34 -17.71 -15.02
N MET A 68 21.52 -18.30 -14.15
CA MET A 68 21.64 -18.14 -12.70
C MET A 68 22.66 -19.13 -12.13
N ASP A 69 23.36 -18.70 -11.10
CA ASP A 69 24.34 -19.52 -10.38
C ASP A 69 23.65 -20.27 -9.23
N ALA A 70 23.44 -21.58 -9.41
CA ALA A 70 22.74 -22.42 -8.44
C ALA A 70 23.47 -22.51 -7.08
N ASP A 71 24.80 -22.33 -7.06
CA ASP A 71 25.60 -22.43 -5.84
C ASP A 71 25.44 -21.20 -4.92
N ARG A 72 24.86 -20.10 -5.44
CA ARG A 72 24.50 -18.93 -4.64
C ARG A 72 23.28 -19.16 -3.75
N PHE A 73 22.50 -20.20 -4.02
CA PHE A 73 21.31 -20.51 -3.26
C PHE A 73 21.67 -21.29 -1.98
N ALA A 74 20.99 -20.97 -0.88
CA ALA A 74 21.20 -21.68 0.37
C ALA A 74 20.85 -23.16 0.22
N ARG A 75 21.57 -24.05 0.92
CA ARG A 75 21.28 -25.50 0.93
C ARG A 75 19.86 -25.84 1.39
N THR A 76 19.25 -24.97 2.20
CA THR A 76 17.87 -25.08 2.67
C THR A 76 16.83 -24.55 1.68
N ALA A 77 17.26 -23.89 0.60
CA ALA A 77 16.41 -23.35 -0.44
C ALA A 77 17.13 -23.30 -1.80
N PRO A 78 17.53 -24.46 -2.37
CA PRO A 78 18.21 -24.50 -3.65
C PRO A 78 17.28 -24.01 -4.78
N LEU A 79 17.86 -23.51 -5.88
CA LEU A 79 17.11 -22.93 -7.00
C LEU A 79 15.99 -23.86 -7.50
N ARG A 80 16.27 -25.16 -7.65
CA ARG A 80 15.28 -26.14 -8.10
C ARG A 80 14.05 -26.19 -7.17
N ASP A 81 14.26 -26.15 -5.86
CA ASP A 81 13.16 -26.21 -4.91
C ASP A 81 12.40 -24.89 -4.83
N VAL A 82 13.08 -23.75 -5.06
CA VAL A 82 12.41 -22.46 -5.24
C VAL A 82 11.48 -22.52 -6.45
N LEU A 83 11.95 -23.04 -7.59
CA LEU A 83 11.12 -23.20 -8.79
C LEU A 83 9.95 -24.17 -8.56
N LYS A 84 10.19 -25.28 -7.85
CA LYS A 84 9.18 -26.28 -7.54
C LYS A 84 8.07 -25.75 -6.61
N ASN A 85 8.45 -25.05 -5.56
CA ASN A 85 7.52 -24.76 -4.48
C ASN A 85 7.01 -23.31 -4.45
N ASP A 86 7.75 -22.37 -5.05
CA ASP A 86 7.39 -20.96 -5.09
C ASP A 86 6.89 -20.50 -6.48
N CYS A 87 6.81 -21.39 -7.48
CA CYS A 87 6.32 -21.05 -8.81
C CYS A 87 5.14 -21.94 -9.25
N ARG A 88 4.40 -21.46 -10.25
CA ARG A 88 3.27 -22.14 -10.89
C ARG A 88 3.26 -21.86 -12.38
N LEU A 89 3.13 -22.91 -13.19
CA LEU A 89 3.03 -22.74 -14.64
C LEU A 89 1.56 -22.55 -15.04
N LEU A 90 1.27 -21.45 -15.74
CA LEU A 90 -0.08 -21.10 -16.21
C LEU A 90 -0.10 -21.08 -17.73
N GLU A 91 -0.99 -21.85 -18.34
CA GLU A 91 -1.25 -21.76 -19.78
C GLU A 91 -2.48 -20.88 -20.03
N PHE A 92 -2.33 -19.74 -20.69
CA PHE A 92 -3.42 -18.83 -21.04
C PHE A 92 -3.89 -19.02 -22.49
N GLU A 93 -5.20 -18.96 -22.70
CA GLU A 93 -5.77 -18.86 -24.04
C GLU A 93 -5.87 -17.39 -24.47
N LYS A 94 -5.94 -17.15 -25.78
CA LYS A 94 -6.13 -15.80 -26.32
C LYS A 94 -7.37 -15.14 -25.71
N GLY A 95 -7.17 -13.95 -25.14
CA GLY A 95 -8.21 -13.16 -24.49
C GLY A 95 -8.32 -13.35 -22.98
N ASP A 96 -7.65 -14.35 -22.40
CA ASP A 96 -7.65 -14.57 -20.95
C ASP A 96 -7.00 -13.38 -20.23
N ILE A 97 -7.63 -12.90 -19.16
CA ILE A 97 -7.07 -11.88 -18.29
C ILE A 97 -6.14 -12.57 -17.28
N VAL A 98 -4.88 -12.13 -17.23
CA VAL A 98 -3.90 -12.61 -16.24
C VAL A 98 -4.17 -11.96 -14.89
N PHE A 99 -4.30 -10.63 -14.86
CA PHE A 99 -4.75 -9.85 -13.71
C PHE A 99 -5.33 -8.51 -14.15
N ARG A 100 -6.07 -7.87 -13.24
CA ARG A 100 -6.71 -6.56 -13.46
C ARG A 100 -5.97 -5.45 -12.70
N GLU A 101 -6.01 -4.26 -13.26
CA GLU A 101 -5.62 -3.02 -12.59
C GLU A 101 -6.35 -2.89 -11.25
N GLY A 102 -5.67 -2.37 -10.24
CA GLY A 102 -6.21 -2.17 -8.89
C GLY A 102 -6.23 -3.44 -8.02
N GLN A 103 -6.03 -4.63 -8.58
CA GLN A 103 -5.93 -5.84 -7.76
C GLN A 103 -4.63 -5.85 -6.96
N TYR A 104 -4.66 -6.25 -5.69
CA TYR A 104 -3.41 -6.55 -4.99
C TYR A 104 -2.84 -7.89 -5.48
N GLY A 105 -1.56 -7.87 -5.86
CA GLY A 105 -0.85 -9.04 -6.36
C GLY A 105 0.36 -9.39 -5.52
N GLY A 106 0.45 -10.65 -5.10
CA GLY A 106 1.60 -11.18 -4.36
C GLY A 106 2.65 -11.86 -5.23
N SER A 107 2.44 -11.91 -6.54
CA SER A 107 3.26 -12.69 -7.49
C SER A 107 3.78 -11.82 -8.64
N ALA A 108 4.94 -12.17 -9.17
CA ALA A 108 5.40 -11.74 -10.49
C ALA A 108 5.02 -12.79 -11.53
N TYR A 109 5.03 -12.42 -12.80
CA TYR A 109 4.75 -13.32 -13.92
C TYR A 109 5.88 -13.23 -14.95
N LEU A 110 6.34 -14.36 -15.47
CA LEU A 110 7.36 -14.44 -16.53
C LEU A 110 6.72 -15.09 -17.76
N VAL A 111 6.74 -14.41 -18.90
CA VAL A 111 6.26 -15.01 -20.15
C VAL A 111 7.32 -15.98 -20.67
N LEU A 112 6.97 -17.24 -20.81
CA LEU A 112 7.86 -18.30 -21.31
C LEU A 112 7.57 -18.68 -22.76
N GLU A 113 6.30 -18.58 -23.17
CA GLU A 113 5.88 -18.76 -24.57
C GLU A 113 4.69 -17.83 -24.85
N GLY A 114 4.56 -17.36 -26.09
CA GLY A 114 3.44 -16.50 -26.51
C GLY A 114 3.65 -15.01 -26.22
N GLU A 115 2.55 -14.27 -26.23
CA GLU A 115 2.52 -12.81 -26.07
C GLU A 115 1.39 -12.43 -25.11
N VAL A 116 1.71 -11.59 -24.12
CA VAL A 116 0.77 -10.93 -23.23
C VAL A 116 0.69 -9.46 -23.61
N ARG A 117 -0.49 -8.87 -23.59
CA ARG A 117 -0.69 -7.43 -23.73
C ARG A 117 -1.09 -6.80 -22.42
N ILE A 118 -0.50 -5.65 -22.14
CA ILE A 118 -0.86 -4.78 -21.02
C ILE A 118 -1.61 -3.57 -21.54
N PHE A 119 -2.68 -3.20 -20.84
CA PHE A 119 -3.47 -2.02 -21.16
C PHE A 119 -2.88 -0.79 -20.46
N LEU A 120 -2.49 0.21 -21.24
CA LEU A 120 -1.95 1.48 -20.74
C LEU A 120 -3.05 2.48 -20.36
N SER A 121 -4.29 2.18 -20.75
CA SER A 121 -5.51 2.90 -20.36
C SER A 121 -6.39 2.02 -19.49
N SER A 122 -6.98 2.57 -18.43
CA SER A 122 -7.83 1.80 -17.52
C SER A 122 -9.01 1.16 -18.24
N LEU A 123 -9.17 -0.15 -18.01
CA LEU A 123 -10.32 -0.91 -18.50
C LEU A 123 -11.43 -0.88 -17.45
N VAL A 124 -12.58 -0.32 -17.82
CA VAL A 124 -13.76 -0.33 -16.95
C VAL A 124 -14.55 -1.62 -17.19
N PHE A 125 -14.41 -2.56 -16.26
CA PHE A 125 -15.20 -3.79 -16.25
C PHE A 125 -16.51 -3.57 -15.50
N PRO A 126 -17.66 -4.04 -16.01
CA PRO A 126 -18.89 -4.07 -15.23
C PRO A 126 -18.67 -4.97 -14.01
N GLU A 127 -18.78 -4.40 -12.80
CA GLU A 127 -18.65 -5.17 -11.56
C GLU A 127 -19.68 -6.32 -11.55
N ALA A 128 -19.21 -7.55 -11.37
CA ALA A 128 -20.08 -8.67 -11.04
C ALA A 128 -20.71 -8.38 -9.68
N LYS A 129 -22.03 -8.15 -9.64
CA LYS A 129 -22.79 -7.85 -8.42
C LYS A 129 -22.45 -8.85 -7.29
N ARG A 130 -21.77 -8.39 -6.24
CA ARG A 130 -21.84 -8.99 -4.90
C ARG A 130 -21.61 -7.94 -3.81
N ASN A 131 -22.37 -8.08 -2.72
CA ASN A 131 -22.58 -7.11 -1.65
C ASN A 131 -21.30 -6.70 -0.92
N GLY A 132 -20.64 -5.66 -1.41
CA GLY A 132 -19.63 -4.90 -0.69
C GLY A 132 -19.84 -3.44 -1.03
N THR A 133 -19.92 -2.58 -0.02
CA THR A 133 -20.02 -1.13 -0.22
C THR A 133 -18.83 -0.67 -1.07
N PRO A 134 -19.05 0.04 -2.20
CA PRO A 134 -17.96 0.58 -2.99
C PRO A 134 -17.19 1.58 -2.14
N THR A 135 -15.86 1.43 -2.09
CA THR A 135 -15.00 2.44 -1.51
C THR A 135 -15.20 3.72 -2.32
N SER A 136 -15.60 4.78 -1.63
CA SER A 136 -15.96 6.07 -2.23
C SER A 136 -14.77 6.64 -2.99
N ASN A 137 -14.75 6.42 -4.30
CA ASN A 137 -13.90 7.16 -5.21
C ASN A 137 -14.51 8.57 -5.32
N TRP A 138 -13.91 9.53 -4.61
CA TRP A 138 -14.34 10.93 -4.48
C TRP A 138 -14.61 11.65 -5.83
N LEU A 139 -14.18 11.06 -6.94
CA LEU A 139 -14.44 11.53 -8.31
C LEU A 139 -15.90 11.31 -8.79
N SER A 140 -16.73 10.50 -8.13
CA SER A 140 -18.15 10.34 -8.53
C SER A 140 -19.08 11.45 -8.05
N LEU A 141 -18.61 12.37 -7.20
CA LEU A 141 -19.39 13.50 -6.67
C LEU A 141 -19.22 14.81 -7.45
N LEU A 142 -18.40 14.83 -8.52
CA LEU A 142 -18.13 16.03 -9.33
C LEU A 142 -18.94 16.12 -10.64
N SER A 143 -19.82 15.16 -10.93
CA SER A 143 -20.60 15.16 -12.18
C SER A 143 -22.11 15.44 -12.03
N SER A 144 -22.60 15.89 -10.88
CA SER A 144 -24.03 16.23 -10.71
C SER A 144 -24.33 17.65 -10.25
N ARG A 145 -23.34 18.55 -10.24
CA ARG A 145 -23.57 19.98 -9.98
C ARG A 145 -22.63 20.84 -10.79
N LEU A 146 -22.98 21.14 -12.05
CA LEU A 146 -22.56 22.32 -12.82
C LEU A 146 -23.17 22.25 -14.23
N PHE A 147 -24.48 22.38 -14.34
CA PHE A 147 -25.13 23.00 -15.49
C PHE A 147 -26.31 23.81 -14.97
N LYS A 148 -26.07 25.10 -14.72
CA LYS A 148 -26.97 26.22 -15.02
C LYS A 148 -26.38 27.49 -14.41
N SER A 149 -25.70 28.27 -15.24
CA SER A 149 -25.44 29.68 -14.99
C SER A 149 -26.67 30.50 -15.41
N LYS A 150 -27.20 31.25 -14.43
CA LYS A 150 -27.82 32.59 -14.48
C LYS A 150 -28.72 33.00 -15.66
N SER A 151 -29.95 33.41 -15.32
CA SER A 151 -30.38 34.82 -15.43
C SER A 151 -31.61 35.08 -14.56
N GLU A 152 -31.58 36.14 -13.77
CA GLU A 152 -32.74 36.74 -13.08
C GLU A 152 -33.58 37.59 -14.05
N SER A 153 -34.88 37.67 -13.71
CA SER A 153 -35.80 38.82 -13.78
C SER A 153 -37.06 38.69 -14.65
N GLU A 154 -38.18 38.69 -13.92
CA GLU A 154 -39.49 39.30 -14.21
C GLU A 154 -40.55 38.62 -15.12
N LEU A 155 -41.69 38.33 -14.45
CA LEU A 155 -43.11 38.45 -14.82
C LEU A 155 -43.64 38.03 -16.22
N GLY A 156 -44.59 37.09 -16.20
CA GLY A 156 -45.92 37.32 -16.80
C GLY A 156 -46.39 36.48 -18.02
N VAL A 157 -47.08 35.36 -17.75
CA VAL A 157 -48.25 34.76 -18.50
C VAL A 157 -48.07 34.41 -20.02
N PRO A 158 -49.01 33.70 -20.71
CA PRO A 158 -48.76 32.35 -21.25
C PRO A 158 -48.76 32.24 -22.81
N ALA A 159 -48.38 31.04 -23.29
CA ALA A 159 -48.47 30.50 -24.66
C ALA A 159 -49.78 30.89 -25.41
N PRO A 160 -49.89 30.91 -26.77
CA PRO A 160 -49.53 29.75 -27.62
C PRO A 160 -49.22 29.97 -29.13
N SER A 161 -48.90 28.85 -29.80
CA SER A 161 -49.44 28.42 -31.11
C SER A 161 -48.63 28.57 -32.41
N LYS A 162 -48.65 27.44 -33.14
CA LYS A 162 -48.70 27.24 -34.61
C LYS A 162 -47.42 27.33 -35.47
N LEU A 163 -47.07 26.14 -35.99
CA LEU A 163 -46.53 25.75 -37.31
C LEU A 163 -47.09 26.62 -38.49
N PRO A 164 -46.62 26.56 -39.77
CA PRO A 164 -45.81 25.51 -40.45
C PRO A 164 -44.80 25.99 -41.55
N HIS A 165 -44.09 25.01 -42.13
CA HIS A 165 -43.58 24.88 -43.53
C HIS A 165 -42.72 25.97 -44.20
N SER A 166 -41.56 25.56 -44.74
CA SER A 166 -41.32 25.51 -46.20
C SER A 166 -39.96 24.87 -46.54
N GLU A 167 -39.94 24.26 -47.71
CA GLU A 167 -38.91 23.37 -48.25
C GLU A 167 -37.71 24.09 -48.88
N ASP A 168 -36.66 23.28 -49.05
CA ASP A 168 -35.63 23.31 -50.09
C ASP A 168 -34.69 24.52 -50.26
N ARG A 169 -33.40 24.26 -50.00
CA ARG A 169 -32.36 24.42 -51.03
C ARG A 169 -31.06 23.71 -50.65
N ARG A 170 -30.65 22.78 -51.52
CA ARG A 170 -29.31 22.18 -51.55
C ARG A 170 -28.23 23.27 -51.65
N GLY A 171 -27.25 23.20 -50.77
CA GLY A 171 -26.05 24.04 -50.80
C GLY A 171 -24.91 23.37 -50.05
N SER A 172 -24.07 22.66 -50.80
CA SER A 172 -22.83 22.02 -50.37
C SER A 172 -21.96 22.95 -49.50
N ARG A 173 -21.72 22.59 -48.23
CA ARG A 173 -20.53 23.02 -47.47
C ARG A 173 -20.08 21.91 -46.53
N ARG A 174 -18.91 21.35 -46.86
CA ARG A 174 -18.04 20.58 -45.96
C ARG A 174 -17.97 21.29 -44.60
N ASN A 175 -18.24 20.57 -43.51
CA ASN A 175 -17.80 20.97 -42.17
C ASN A 175 -17.57 19.74 -41.29
N ILE A 176 -16.28 19.49 -41.05
CA ILE A 176 -15.63 19.00 -39.83
C ILE A 176 -16.63 18.47 -38.79
N ALA A 177 -16.86 17.16 -38.83
CA ALA A 177 -17.57 16.47 -37.77
C ALA A 177 -16.70 16.46 -36.50
N THR A 178 -17.23 17.15 -35.51
CA THR A 178 -17.00 16.98 -34.08
C THR A 178 -16.53 15.58 -33.71
N ARG A 179 -15.30 15.49 -33.20
CA ARG A 179 -14.73 14.29 -32.56
C ARG A 179 -15.50 14.06 -31.25
N ARG A 180 -16.70 13.45 -31.35
CA ARG A 180 -17.44 12.91 -30.22
C ARG A 180 -16.49 11.99 -29.46
N ARG A 181 -16.22 12.34 -28.20
CA ARG A 181 -15.56 11.48 -27.23
C ARG A 181 -16.37 10.18 -27.17
N ARG A 182 -15.92 9.12 -27.86
CA ARG A 182 -16.52 7.79 -27.78
C ARG A 182 -16.45 7.37 -26.32
N GLN A 183 -17.58 7.41 -25.63
CA GLN A 183 -17.75 6.58 -24.45
C GLN A 183 -17.69 5.14 -24.98
N SER A 184 -16.59 4.45 -24.68
CA SER A 184 -16.43 3.03 -25.00
C SER A 184 -17.59 2.25 -24.39
N ALA A 185 -18.20 1.36 -25.17
CA ALA A 185 -19.22 0.45 -24.67
C ALA A 185 -18.66 -0.37 -23.50
N PRO A 186 -19.50 -0.78 -22.51
CA PRO A 186 -19.02 -1.60 -21.39
C PRO A 186 -18.38 -2.89 -21.90
N ILE A 187 -17.15 -3.16 -21.44
CA ILE A 187 -16.37 -4.33 -21.85
C ILE A 187 -17.10 -5.60 -21.40
N ARG A 188 -17.37 -6.51 -22.34
CA ARG A 188 -18.00 -7.81 -22.03
C ARG A 188 -16.94 -8.85 -21.70
N THR A 189 -17.09 -9.47 -20.54
CA THR A 189 -16.22 -10.56 -20.07
C THR A 189 -16.99 -11.87 -20.01
N GLY A 190 -16.36 -12.96 -20.44
CA GLY A 190 -16.83 -14.33 -20.20
C GLY A 190 -16.04 -15.02 -19.09
N GLN A 191 -16.53 -16.17 -18.65
CA GLN A 191 -15.78 -17.10 -17.80
C GLN A 191 -15.47 -18.38 -18.58
N ARG A 192 -14.23 -18.88 -18.49
CA ARG A 192 -13.77 -20.13 -19.11
C ARG A 192 -13.15 -21.03 -18.04
N GLY A 193 -13.42 -22.33 -18.11
CA GLY A 193 -12.92 -23.32 -17.14
C GLY A 193 -13.91 -23.63 -16.00
N HIS A 194 -13.50 -24.53 -15.10
CA HIS A 194 -14.27 -24.97 -13.94
C HIS A 194 -13.41 -24.98 -12.67
N GLY A 195 -14.04 -24.72 -11.51
CA GLY A 195 -13.40 -24.74 -10.20
C GLY A 195 -12.32 -23.66 -10.05
N THR A 196 -11.16 -24.04 -9.50
CA THR A 196 -9.99 -23.17 -9.29
C THR A 196 -9.32 -22.69 -10.58
N ASN A 197 -9.65 -23.32 -11.73
CA ASN A 197 -9.16 -22.95 -13.06
C ASN A 197 -10.12 -22.03 -13.83
N THR A 198 -11.14 -21.47 -13.16
CA THR A 198 -12.05 -20.51 -13.78
C THR A 198 -11.33 -19.19 -14.07
N ARG A 199 -11.32 -18.76 -15.33
CA ARG A 199 -10.68 -17.53 -15.79
C ARG A 199 -11.66 -16.59 -16.45
N ILE A 200 -11.35 -15.31 -16.35
CA ILE A 200 -12.11 -14.25 -17.00
C ILE A 200 -11.42 -13.95 -18.33
N PHE A 201 -12.17 -13.91 -19.42
CA PHE A 201 -11.64 -13.55 -20.74
C PHE A 201 -12.45 -12.43 -21.40
N LEU A 202 -11.81 -11.65 -22.27
CA LEU A 202 -12.48 -10.62 -23.08
C LEU A 202 -13.22 -11.25 -24.26
N GLN A 203 -14.50 -10.92 -24.43
CA GLN A 203 -15.32 -11.45 -25.54
C GLN A 203 -15.05 -10.74 -26.89
N ASP A 204 -14.83 -9.42 -26.88
CA ASP A 204 -14.56 -8.62 -28.08
C ASP A 204 -13.12 -8.10 -28.10
N ILE A 205 -12.16 -9.01 -28.32
CA ILE A 205 -10.73 -8.67 -28.28
C ILE A 205 -10.37 -7.61 -29.35
N PRO A 206 -10.76 -7.74 -30.64
CA PRO A 206 -10.38 -6.75 -31.65
C PRO A 206 -10.97 -5.37 -31.39
N GLY A 207 -12.23 -5.30 -30.95
CA GLY A 207 -12.88 -4.04 -30.60
C GLY A 207 -12.24 -3.35 -29.39
N VAL A 208 -11.85 -4.12 -28.37
CA VAL A 208 -11.16 -3.58 -27.18
C VAL A 208 -9.73 -3.17 -27.51
N LEU A 209 -8.95 -3.99 -28.22
CA LEU A 209 -7.58 -3.63 -28.61
C LEU A 209 -7.54 -2.41 -29.54
N GLY A 210 -8.51 -2.25 -30.44
CA GLY A 210 -8.60 -1.06 -31.31
C GLY A 210 -9.04 0.22 -30.59
N ALA A 211 -9.63 0.11 -29.40
CA ALA A 211 -10.13 1.23 -28.62
C ALA A 211 -9.16 1.69 -27.51
N HIS A 212 -8.14 0.90 -27.19
CA HIS A 212 -7.26 1.10 -26.05
C HIS A 212 -5.79 1.02 -26.44
N GLU A 213 -4.97 1.84 -25.78
CA GLU A 213 -3.51 1.79 -25.95
C GLU A 213 -2.95 0.59 -25.17
N THR A 214 -2.12 -0.22 -25.84
CA THR A 214 -1.56 -1.45 -25.26
C THR A 214 -0.08 -1.58 -25.58
N SER A 215 0.68 -2.19 -24.65
CA SER A 215 2.05 -2.65 -24.89
C SER A 215 2.10 -4.17 -24.89
N SER A 216 3.00 -4.75 -25.70
CA SER A 216 3.22 -6.20 -25.78
C SER A 216 4.35 -6.62 -24.87
N ILE A 217 4.17 -7.77 -24.22
CA ILE A 217 5.15 -8.45 -23.37
C ILE A 217 5.40 -9.83 -23.97
N GLY A 218 6.62 -10.04 -24.42
CA GLY A 218 7.06 -11.23 -25.13
C GLY A 218 7.80 -12.23 -24.24
N CYS A 219 8.21 -13.33 -24.85
CA CYS A 219 8.99 -14.38 -24.20
C CYS A 219 10.27 -13.83 -23.53
N GLY A 220 10.53 -14.30 -22.31
CA GLY A 220 11.68 -13.90 -21.49
C GLY A 220 11.44 -12.65 -20.65
N GLU A 221 10.31 -11.95 -20.83
CA GLU A 221 9.99 -10.74 -20.09
C GLU A 221 9.12 -11.04 -18.86
N LEU A 222 9.47 -10.42 -17.72
CA LEU A 222 8.65 -10.42 -16.52
C LEU A 222 7.42 -9.50 -16.70
N PHE A 223 6.48 -9.48 -15.77
CA PHE A 223 5.45 -8.44 -15.56
C PHE A 223 4.76 -8.59 -14.20
N GLY A 224 4.27 -7.47 -13.67
CA GLY A 224 3.65 -7.41 -12.35
C GLY A 224 4.65 -7.57 -11.18
N GLU A 225 5.93 -7.72 -11.45
CA GLU A 225 6.98 -7.83 -10.44
C GLU A 225 7.02 -6.62 -9.51
N LEU A 226 6.78 -5.40 -10.02
CA LEU A 226 6.74 -4.21 -9.19
C LEU A 226 5.69 -4.36 -8.09
N ALA A 227 4.43 -4.61 -8.44
CA ALA A 227 3.36 -4.73 -7.47
C ALA A 227 3.62 -5.83 -6.42
N ALA A 228 4.29 -6.93 -6.80
CA ALA A 228 4.72 -7.96 -5.86
C ALA A 228 5.82 -7.44 -4.90
N VAL A 229 6.79 -6.68 -5.41
CA VAL A 229 7.91 -6.12 -4.63
C VAL A 229 7.46 -4.98 -3.72
N THR A 230 6.73 -4.01 -4.27
CA THR A 230 6.23 -2.82 -3.57
C THR A 230 4.92 -3.06 -2.84
N ARG A 231 4.32 -4.25 -2.96
CA ARG A 231 3.10 -4.68 -2.27
C ARG A 231 1.91 -3.77 -2.54
N SER A 232 1.89 -3.23 -3.74
CA SER A 232 0.86 -2.31 -4.18
C SER A 232 -0.19 -3.01 -5.04
N PRO A 233 -1.33 -2.34 -5.27
CA PRO A 233 -2.20 -2.73 -6.38
C PRO A 233 -1.41 -2.85 -7.69
N ARG A 234 -1.91 -3.67 -8.61
CA ARG A 234 -1.45 -3.70 -10.00
C ARG A 234 -1.78 -2.37 -10.66
N ASP A 235 -0.81 -1.81 -11.38
CA ASP A 235 -0.93 -0.51 -12.06
C ASP A 235 -1.65 -0.65 -13.43
N PHE A 236 -1.79 -1.88 -13.95
CA PHE A 236 -2.43 -2.12 -15.25
C PHE A 236 -3.19 -3.45 -15.29
N THR A 237 -3.99 -3.62 -16.33
CA THR A 237 -4.62 -4.91 -16.67
C THR A 237 -3.76 -5.65 -17.69
N ALA A 238 -3.52 -6.94 -17.46
CA ALA A 238 -2.75 -7.81 -18.37
C ALA A 238 -3.64 -8.91 -18.96
N MET A 239 -3.52 -9.17 -20.25
CA MET A 239 -4.32 -10.15 -20.99
C MET A 239 -3.46 -10.90 -22.00
N SER A 240 -3.68 -12.20 -22.17
CA SER A 240 -3.01 -12.99 -23.20
C SER A 240 -3.47 -12.57 -24.60
N ALA A 241 -2.54 -12.16 -25.46
CA ALA A 241 -2.81 -11.79 -26.86
C ALA A 241 -2.81 -13.01 -27.79
N THR A 242 -2.00 -14.01 -27.46
CA THR A 242 -1.93 -15.33 -28.10
C THR A 242 -2.16 -16.43 -27.06
N ARG A 243 -2.03 -17.70 -27.43
CA ARG A 243 -1.86 -18.76 -26.42
C ARG A 243 -0.49 -18.56 -25.78
N ALA A 244 -0.44 -18.43 -24.46
CA ALA A 244 0.79 -18.11 -23.74
C ALA A 244 1.05 -19.08 -22.59
N LYS A 245 2.32 -19.42 -22.36
CA LYS A 245 2.75 -20.07 -21.12
C LYS A 245 3.44 -19.03 -20.25
N VAL A 246 2.94 -18.87 -19.03
CA VAL A 246 3.38 -17.84 -18.10
C VAL A 246 3.71 -18.50 -16.77
N LEU A 247 4.92 -18.28 -16.27
CA LEU A 247 5.32 -18.72 -14.95
C LEU A 247 4.94 -17.65 -13.92
N GLU A 248 4.04 -17.99 -13.02
CA GLU A 248 3.78 -17.18 -11.83
C GLU A 248 4.81 -17.50 -10.74
N ILE A 249 5.38 -16.46 -10.14
CA ILE A 249 6.40 -16.56 -9.09
C ILE A 249 5.89 -15.79 -7.87
N ARG A 250 5.62 -16.46 -6.75
CA ARG A 250 5.20 -15.75 -5.52
C ARG A 250 6.34 -14.94 -4.93
N TRP A 251 6.00 -13.87 -4.19
CA TRP A 251 6.96 -12.94 -3.59
C TRP A 251 8.13 -13.61 -2.84
N GLN A 252 7.87 -14.68 -2.08
CA GLN A 252 8.90 -15.42 -1.34
C GLN A 252 9.94 -16.04 -2.27
N GLY A 253 9.48 -16.65 -3.38
CA GLY A 253 10.36 -17.16 -4.42
C GLY A 253 11.12 -16.02 -5.11
N LEU A 254 10.41 -14.95 -5.46
CA LEU A 254 11.02 -13.77 -6.07
C LEU A 254 12.15 -13.17 -5.21
N LYS A 255 11.97 -13.14 -3.88
CA LYS A 255 12.99 -12.68 -2.93
C LYS A 255 14.24 -13.56 -2.94
N LEU A 256 14.08 -14.87 -3.09
CA LEU A 256 15.21 -15.80 -3.19
C LEU A 256 15.90 -15.68 -4.54
N LEU A 257 15.14 -15.63 -5.64
CA LEU A 257 15.70 -15.45 -6.99
C LEU A 257 16.50 -14.13 -7.12
N LYS A 258 16.05 -13.05 -6.46
CA LYS A 258 16.75 -11.75 -6.39
C LYS A 258 18.17 -11.78 -5.81
N GLN A 259 18.57 -12.85 -5.14
CA GLN A 259 19.93 -12.99 -4.60
C GLN A 259 20.96 -13.18 -5.74
N ASP A 260 20.51 -13.68 -6.88
CA ASP A 260 21.33 -13.84 -8.06
C ASP A 260 21.49 -12.50 -8.82
N PRO A 261 22.72 -12.11 -9.21
CA PRO A 261 22.96 -10.88 -9.96
C PRO A 261 22.23 -10.79 -11.30
N ALA A 262 22.15 -11.88 -12.08
CA ALA A 262 21.52 -11.86 -13.40
C ALA A 262 20.01 -11.67 -13.28
N PHE A 263 19.38 -12.32 -12.30
CA PHE A 263 17.96 -12.11 -12.03
C PHE A 263 17.65 -10.70 -11.51
N ARG A 264 18.55 -10.14 -10.70
CA ARG A 264 18.43 -8.76 -10.22
C ARG A 264 18.56 -7.74 -11.36
N GLU A 265 19.52 -7.93 -12.26
CA GLU A 265 19.70 -7.08 -13.44
C GLU A 265 18.44 -7.06 -14.33
N LEU A 266 17.84 -8.23 -14.58
CA LEU A 266 16.56 -8.35 -15.29
C LEU A 266 15.44 -7.49 -14.66
N LEU A 267 15.36 -7.48 -13.32
CA LEU A 267 14.38 -6.68 -12.60
C LEU A 267 14.68 -5.19 -12.65
N ASP A 268 15.96 -4.81 -12.62
CA ASP A 268 16.41 -3.43 -12.61
C ASP A 268 16.29 -2.77 -14.01
N GLU A 269 16.59 -3.51 -15.09
CA GLU A 269 16.48 -3.05 -16.48
C GLU A 269 15.05 -2.69 -16.85
N ARG A 270 14.08 -3.56 -16.51
CA ARG A 270 12.68 -3.37 -16.86
C ARG A 270 11.97 -2.30 -16.03
N TYR A 271 12.42 -2.09 -14.80
CA TYR A 271 11.89 -1.05 -13.95
C TYR A 271 12.07 0.34 -14.57
N ARG A 272 13.24 0.59 -15.18
CA ARG A 272 13.54 1.88 -15.80
C ARG A 272 12.70 2.12 -17.04
N SER A 273 12.54 1.15 -17.94
CA SER A 273 11.91 1.39 -19.25
C SER A 273 10.38 1.45 -19.26
N GLU A 274 9.66 0.54 -18.58
CA GLU A 274 8.21 0.39 -18.75
C GLU A 274 7.38 0.81 -17.54
N VAL A 275 7.84 0.45 -16.34
CA VAL A 275 7.06 0.65 -15.11
C VAL A 275 7.09 2.10 -14.66
N LEU A 276 8.26 2.74 -14.73
CA LEU A 276 8.40 4.15 -14.40
C LEU A 276 7.56 5.03 -15.33
N ARG A 277 7.52 4.71 -16.63
CA ARG A 277 6.71 5.41 -17.63
C ARG A 277 5.23 5.43 -17.23
N ASN A 278 4.66 4.27 -16.91
CA ASN A 278 3.26 4.15 -16.50
C ASN A 278 2.98 4.86 -15.17
N HIS A 279 3.86 4.69 -14.19
CA HIS A 279 3.73 5.37 -12.90
C HIS A 279 3.72 6.92 -13.03
N LEU A 280 4.56 7.46 -13.91
CA LEU A 280 4.57 8.88 -14.22
C LEU A 280 3.22 9.29 -14.85
N ARG A 281 2.70 8.51 -15.81
CA ARG A 281 1.42 8.80 -16.49
C ARG A 281 0.22 8.86 -15.55
N GLU A 282 0.16 7.98 -14.55
CA GLU A 282 -0.89 7.96 -13.54
C GLU A 282 -0.84 9.16 -12.60
N THR A 283 0.37 9.70 -12.42
CA THR A 283 0.62 10.81 -11.54
C THR A 283 0.12 12.11 -12.18
N ALA A 284 -0.76 12.83 -11.47
CA ALA A 284 -1.49 13.99 -11.99
C ALA A 284 -0.58 15.07 -12.61
N LEU A 285 0.64 15.23 -12.09
CA LEU A 285 1.62 16.20 -12.59
C LEU A 285 2.12 15.89 -14.02
N PHE A 286 2.22 14.61 -14.41
CA PHE A 286 2.78 14.22 -15.71
C PHE A 286 1.72 13.76 -16.73
N ARG A 287 0.44 13.76 -16.33
CA ARG A 287 -0.68 13.27 -17.16
C ARG A 287 -0.71 13.84 -18.58
N PHE A 288 -0.34 15.11 -18.75
CA PHE A 288 -0.41 15.83 -20.02
C PHE A 288 0.96 16.05 -20.71
N VAL A 289 2.03 15.48 -20.16
CA VAL A 289 3.37 15.58 -20.75
C VAL A 289 3.45 14.72 -22.03
N PRO A 290 3.95 15.20 -23.17
CA PRO A 290 4.09 14.35 -24.37
C PRO A 290 4.98 13.12 -24.15
N ASP A 291 4.78 12.06 -24.92
CA ASP A 291 5.50 10.78 -24.76
C ASP A 291 7.02 10.93 -24.88
N GLU A 292 7.49 11.70 -25.86
CA GLU A 292 8.92 12.01 -26.03
C GLU A 292 9.55 12.61 -24.77
N HIS A 293 8.79 13.38 -24.00
CA HIS A 293 9.24 14.02 -22.78
C HIS A 293 9.15 13.10 -21.57
N ILE A 294 8.18 12.20 -21.53
CA ILE A 294 8.16 11.12 -20.54
C ILE A 294 9.40 10.25 -20.68
N ASP A 295 9.82 9.93 -21.91
CA ASP A 295 11.04 9.14 -22.13
C ASP A 295 12.30 9.83 -21.61
N GLN A 296 12.39 11.16 -21.77
CA GLN A 296 13.47 11.92 -21.17
C GLN A 296 13.40 11.94 -19.64
N ILE A 297 12.20 12.00 -19.05
CA ILE A 297 12.05 11.92 -17.59
C ILE A 297 12.50 10.55 -17.09
N VAL A 298 12.06 9.48 -17.74
CA VAL A 298 12.43 8.11 -17.44
C VAL A 298 13.95 7.91 -17.49
N ALA A 299 14.60 8.39 -18.56
CA ALA A 299 16.04 8.23 -18.75
C ALA A 299 16.87 8.95 -17.67
N ASN A 300 16.38 10.06 -17.13
CA ASN A 300 17.13 10.90 -16.19
C ASN A 300 16.72 10.74 -14.72
N ALA A 301 15.59 10.10 -14.44
CA ALA A 301 15.13 9.93 -13.07
C ALA A 301 15.99 8.91 -12.31
N ARG A 302 16.20 9.19 -11.02
CA ARG A 302 17.01 8.36 -10.12
C ARG A 302 16.12 7.71 -9.07
N LEU A 303 16.43 6.48 -8.73
CA LEU A 303 15.73 5.71 -7.70
C LEU A 303 16.63 5.60 -6.51
N GLU A 304 16.14 6.06 -5.37
CA GLU A 304 16.93 6.15 -4.16
C GLU A 304 16.14 5.56 -3.00
N ALA A 305 16.79 4.65 -2.29
CA ALA A 305 16.26 4.05 -1.07
C ALA A 305 17.01 4.62 0.13
N PHE A 306 16.25 5.02 1.16
CA PHE A 306 16.77 5.61 2.38
C PHE A 306 16.32 4.77 3.58
N GLY A 307 17.27 4.46 4.47
CA GLY A 307 17.01 3.67 5.67
C GLY A 307 16.82 2.17 5.42
N THR A 308 16.07 1.48 6.28
CA THR A 308 16.02 0.01 6.35
C THR A 308 14.59 -0.53 6.27
N LEU A 309 14.35 -1.49 5.38
CA LEU A 309 13.03 -2.10 5.16
C LEU A 309 12.47 -2.80 6.43
N GLU A 310 13.37 -3.29 7.29
CA GLU A 310 13.09 -3.90 8.60
C GLU A 310 13.02 -2.85 9.73
N TRP A 311 12.43 -1.69 9.43
CA TRP A 311 12.35 -0.52 10.31
C TRP A 311 11.77 -0.80 11.71
N TYR A 312 11.02 -1.90 11.89
CA TYR A 312 10.47 -2.30 13.19
C TYR A 312 11.58 -2.56 14.23
N ALA A 313 12.75 -3.04 13.80
CA ALA A 313 13.88 -3.28 14.68
C ALA A 313 14.45 -1.95 15.19
N ASP A 314 14.65 -0.98 14.30
CA ASP A 314 15.14 0.36 14.64
C ASP A 314 14.12 1.12 15.48
N PHE A 315 12.83 0.98 15.16
CA PHE A 315 11.73 1.54 15.95
C PHE A 315 11.77 1.06 17.40
N ARG A 316 11.90 -0.26 17.64
CA ARG A 316 12.01 -0.81 19.00
C ARG A 316 13.24 -0.31 19.74
N LYS A 317 14.40 -0.23 19.08
CA LYS A 317 15.63 0.32 19.67
C LYS A 317 15.53 1.82 19.98
N SER A 318 14.60 2.53 19.33
CA SER A 318 14.39 3.97 19.50
C SER A 318 13.33 4.34 20.54
N SER A 319 12.59 3.38 21.09
CA SER A 319 11.40 3.65 21.94
C SER A 319 11.69 4.44 23.22
N GLY A 320 12.93 4.39 23.74
CA GLY A 320 13.38 5.15 24.91
C GLY A 320 14.08 6.49 24.61
N LYS A 321 14.27 6.85 23.32
CA LYS A 321 14.92 8.10 22.93
C LYS A 321 13.93 9.25 22.90
N THR A 322 14.42 10.47 23.12
CA THR A 322 13.64 11.70 22.97
C THR A 322 13.24 11.92 21.50
N PRO A 323 12.16 12.68 21.21
CA PRO A 323 11.77 12.99 19.84
C PRO A 323 12.89 13.63 19.00
N ALA A 324 13.69 14.53 19.59
CA ALA A 324 14.81 15.16 18.91
C ALA A 324 15.87 14.14 18.48
N GLU A 325 16.32 13.28 19.40
CA GLU A 325 17.30 12.22 19.10
C GLU A 325 16.82 11.21 18.05
N ARG A 326 15.50 11.01 17.94
CA ARG A 326 14.91 10.16 16.89
C ARG A 326 15.03 10.84 15.54
N ILE A 327 14.64 12.11 15.45
CA ILE A 327 14.68 12.89 14.21
C ILE A 327 16.11 13.01 13.69
N ASP A 328 17.08 13.21 14.59
CA ASP A 328 18.49 13.36 14.20
C ASP A 328 19.08 12.06 13.60
N LYS A 329 18.51 10.90 13.92
CA LYS A 329 18.90 9.60 13.37
C LYS A 329 18.13 9.21 12.12
N GLU A 330 17.10 9.96 11.75
CA GLU A 330 16.33 9.71 10.52
C GLU A 330 17.17 10.16 9.30
N PRO A 331 17.42 9.27 8.32
CA PRO A 331 18.18 9.62 7.12
C PRO A 331 17.59 10.83 6.40
N LEU A 332 18.42 11.82 6.08
CA LEU A 332 18.01 12.98 5.29
C LEU A 332 17.86 12.59 3.82
N VAL A 333 16.69 12.86 3.26
CA VAL A 333 16.43 12.77 1.80
C VAL A 333 16.70 14.12 1.15
N ALA A 334 16.26 15.19 1.80
CA ALA A 334 16.51 16.57 1.41
C ALA A 334 16.55 17.46 2.65
N GLU A 335 17.47 18.41 2.69
CA GLU A 335 17.67 19.28 3.83
C GLU A 335 17.18 20.70 3.52
N GLU A 336 16.51 21.33 4.47
CA GLU A 336 16.11 22.74 4.34
C GLU A 336 17.34 23.66 4.20
N GLY A 337 17.18 24.78 3.50
CA GLY A 337 18.27 25.71 3.20
C GLY A 337 19.22 25.25 2.08
N HIS A 338 19.20 23.97 1.69
CA HIS A 338 19.95 23.48 0.54
C HIS A 338 19.23 23.70 -0.79
N TYR A 339 19.98 23.69 -1.89
CA TYR A 339 19.44 23.89 -3.23
C TYR A 339 18.41 22.82 -3.58
N ALA A 340 17.28 23.26 -4.17
CA ALA A 340 16.26 22.36 -4.68
C ALA A 340 16.77 21.65 -5.95
N THR A 341 17.43 20.50 -5.77
CA THR A 341 18.12 19.76 -6.85
C THR A 341 17.19 18.89 -7.70
N GLY A 342 16.03 18.51 -7.17
CA GLY A 342 15.07 17.66 -7.87
C GLY A 342 13.75 17.51 -7.14
N LEU A 343 12.74 17.05 -7.88
CA LEU A 343 11.43 16.69 -7.36
C LEU A 343 11.49 15.27 -6.80
N TRP A 344 11.09 15.11 -5.54
CA TRP A 344 11.04 13.81 -4.87
C TRP A 344 9.60 13.28 -4.85
N ILE A 345 9.40 12.02 -5.24
CA ILE A 345 8.12 11.32 -5.19
C ILE A 345 8.28 10.06 -4.36
N ILE A 346 7.50 9.93 -3.27
CA ILE A 346 7.56 8.75 -2.39
C ILE A 346 6.87 7.58 -3.09
N ARG A 347 7.58 6.46 -3.25
CA ARG A 347 7.07 5.23 -3.88
C ARG A 347 6.66 4.18 -2.86
N GLY A 348 7.37 4.12 -1.74
CA GLY A 348 7.11 3.22 -0.63
C GLY A 348 7.70 3.77 0.66
N GLY A 349 7.18 3.33 1.80
CA GLY A 349 7.57 3.87 3.10
C GLY A 349 6.97 5.24 3.40
N PHE A 350 7.53 5.89 4.42
CA PHE A 350 7.04 7.15 4.96
C PHE A 350 8.18 8.13 5.22
N ALA A 351 7.98 9.38 4.85
CA ALA A 351 8.92 10.45 5.10
C ALA A 351 8.34 11.50 6.04
N ARG A 352 9.15 12.01 6.98
CA ARG A 352 8.82 13.15 7.84
C ARG A 352 9.09 14.42 7.07
N LEU A 353 8.12 15.34 7.07
CA LEU A 353 8.33 16.72 6.69
C LEU A 353 8.62 17.51 7.96
N SER A 354 9.85 17.98 8.13
CA SER A 354 10.29 18.67 9.34
C SER A 354 10.94 20.01 9.06
N ARG A 355 11.05 20.82 10.11
CA ARG A 355 11.69 22.13 10.08
C ARG A 355 12.51 22.34 11.34
N ARG A 356 13.69 22.93 11.25
CA ARG A 356 14.49 23.29 12.43
C ARG A 356 13.80 24.38 13.24
N GLN A 357 13.82 24.23 14.55
CA GLN A 357 13.29 25.20 15.51
C GLN A 357 14.14 25.15 16.77
N GLY A 358 14.94 26.19 17.00
CA GLY A 358 15.93 26.20 18.07
C GLY A 358 16.96 25.10 17.85
N ALA A 359 17.26 24.36 18.92
CA ALA A 359 18.18 23.22 18.89
C ALA A 359 17.57 21.92 18.37
N GLY A 360 16.30 21.91 17.94
CA GLY A 360 15.58 20.71 17.54
C GLY A 360 14.83 20.85 16.23
N HIS A 361 13.93 19.89 15.98
CA HIS A 361 13.11 19.83 14.79
C HIS A 361 11.63 19.72 15.15
N ARG A 362 10.79 20.45 14.42
CA ARG A 362 9.33 20.37 14.49
C ARG A 362 8.79 19.57 13.31
N THR A 363 7.83 18.69 13.59
CA THR A 363 7.14 17.93 12.54
C THR A 363 5.98 18.76 11.96
N LEU A 364 5.95 18.91 10.63
CA LEU A 364 4.91 19.67 9.92
C LEU A 364 3.87 18.76 9.26
N ALA A 365 4.33 17.63 8.72
CA ALA A 365 3.51 16.59 8.10
C ALA A 365 4.33 15.30 7.96
N TYR A 366 3.72 14.27 7.40
CA TYR A 366 4.40 13.09 6.88
C TYR A 366 3.88 12.80 5.47
N LEU A 367 4.75 12.23 4.64
CA LEU A 367 4.48 11.87 3.26
C LEU A 367 4.55 10.34 3.11
N GLY A 368 3.49 9.74 2.60
CA GLY A 368 3.46 8.34 2.17
C GLY A 368 3.46 8.23 0.64
N LYS A 369 3.21 7.01 0.15
CA LYS A 369 3.20 6.67 -1.27
C LYS A 369 2.39 7.66 -2.14
N GLY A 370 2.97 8.08 -3.25
CA GLY A 370 2.41 9.00 -4.25
C GLY A 370 2.52 10.48 -3.90
N GLN A 371 2.93 10.82 -2.67
CA GLN A 371 3.10 12.22 -2.27
C GLN A 371 4.48 12.75 -2.70
N MET A 372 4.54 14.06 -2.95
CA MET A 372 5.70 14.72 -3.52
C MET A 372 6.31 15.76 -2.57
N PHE A 373 7.61 15.98 -2.71
CA PHE A 373 8.37 16.99 -1.98
C PHE A 373 9.25 17.82 -2.92
N GLY A 374 9.37 19.13 -2.66
CA GLY A 374 10.19 20.06 -3.44
C GLY A 374 9.50 20.74 -4.62
N LEU A 375 8.29 20.32 -4.99
CA LEU A 375 7.57 20.88 -6.15
C LEU A 375 7.34 22.41 -6.03
N ARG A 376 7.09 22.91 -4.83
CA ARG A 376 6.77 24.33 -4.60
C ARG A 376 7.98 25.22 -4.88
N GLU A 377 9.13 24.83 -4.37
CA GLU A 377 10.41 25.51 -4.55
C GLU A 377 10.85 25.43 -6.01
N LEU A 378 10.74 24.26 -6.63
CA LEU A 378 11.11 24.08 -8.04
C LEU A 378 10.21 24.89 -8.98
N VAL A 379 8.90 24.95 -8.73
CA VAL A 379 7.96 25.76 -9.53
C VAL A 379 8.20 27.25 -9.31
N HIS A 380 8.54 27.68 -8.09
CA HIS A 380 8.95 29.05 -7.85
C HIS A 380 10.23 29.36 -8.66
N ASN A 381 11.22 28.47 -8.60
CA ASN A 381 12.50 28.63 -9.28
C ASN A 381 12.38 28.63 -10.81
N PHE A 382 11.44 27.87 -11.35
CA PHE A 382 11.14 27.85 -12.79
C PHE A 382 10.52 29.17 -13.28
N ARG A 383 9.88 29.94 -12.40
CA ARG A 383 9.21 31.21 -12.73
C ARG A 383 10.10 32.43 -12.47
N LEU A 384 11.32 32.24 -11.98
CA LEU A 384 12.24 33.34 -11.67
C LEU A 384 12.58 34.13 -12.92
N GLN A 385 12.72 35.44 -12.76
CA GLN A 385 13.37 36.27 -13.77
C GLN A 385 14.90 36.15 -13.62
N GLU A 386 15.66 36.53 -14.64
CA GLU A 386 17.13 36.34 -14.71
C GLU A 386 17.91 36.88 -13.49
N HIS A 387 17.33 37.80 -12.72
CA HIS A 387 17.97 38.44 -11.58
C HIS A 387 17.51 37.94 -10.20
N ASP A 388 16.52 37.06 -10.13
CA ASP A 388 16.03 36.57 -8.85
C ASP A 388 16.85 35.37 -8.35
N ALA A 389 17.27 35.42 -7.08
CA ALA A 389 17.96 34.29 -6.46
C ALA A 389 17.02 33.09 -6.28
N PRO A 390 17.46 31.85 -6.55
CA PRO A 390 16.63 30.68 -6.35
C PRO A 390 16.22 30.48 -4.90
N LEU A 391 15.08 29.84 -4.68
CA LEU A 391 14.69 29.38 -3.37
C LEU A 391 15.30 28.01 -3.08
N PRO A 392 16.01 27.86 -1.95
CA PRO A 392 16.35 26.54 -1.44
C PRO A 392 15.10 25.81 -0.91
N PHE A 393 15.25 24.54 -0.54
CA PHE A 393 14.21 23.82 0.19
C PHE A 393 13.80 24.59 1.46
N GLN A 394 12.50 24.78 1.66
CA GLN A 394 12.00 25.52 2.82
C GLN A 394 11.82 24.63 4.06
N GLU A 395 11.86 23.33 3.85
CA GLU A 395 11.56 22.26 4.81
C GLU A 395 12.52 21.09 4.53
N SER A 396 12.71 20.21 5.51
CA SER A 396 13.50 18.99 5.36
C SER A 396 12.60 17.79 5.13
N LEU A 397 13.06 16.86 4.31
CA LEU A 397 12.45 15.55 4.09
C LEU A 397 13.35 14.48 4.69
N ARG A 398 12.82 13.69 5.63
CA ARG A 398 13.58 12.64 6.35
C ARG A 398 12.89 11.29 6.24
N ALA A 399 13.65 10.22 6.07
CA ALA A 399 13.10 8.87 6.00
C ALA A 399 12.72 8.33 7.38
N ILE A 400 11.46 7.92 7.55
CA ILE A 400 10.96 7.33 8.78
C ILE A 400 11.09 5.81 8.66
N GLY A 401 12.24 5.28 9.08
CA GLY A 401 12.55 3.86 8.94
C GLY A 401 13.04 3.53 7.52
N TYR A 402 12.11 3.44 6.56
CA TYR A 402 12.42 3.21 5.14
C TYR A 402 11.65 4.18 4.26
N VAL A 403 12.30 4.68 3.21
CA VAL A 403 11.68 5.39 2.10
C VAL A 403 12.29 4.88 0.79
N ASP A 404 11.44 4.47 -0.14
CA ASP A 404 11.79 4.31 -1.55
C ASP A 404 11.26 5.54 -2.29
N ALA A 405 12.13 6.27 -2.99
CA ALA A 405 11.77 7.52 -3.64
C ALA A 405 12.32 7.62 -5.08
N LEU A 406 11.53 8.26 -5.93
CA LEU A 406 11.94 8.72 -7.26
C LEU A 406 12.40 10.17 -7.17
N CYS A 407 13.61 10.45 -7.65
CA CYS A 407 14.15 11.79 -7.82
C CYS A 407 14.14 12.17 -9.30
N ILE A 408 13.39 13.20 -9.67
CA ILE A 408 13.45 13.81 -11.01
C ILE A 408 14.34 15.06 -10.92
N PRO A 409 15.51 15.07 -11.58
CA PRO A 409 16.42 16.22 -11.53
C PRO A 409 15.75 17.51 -11.99
N LYS A 410 16.14 18.65 -11.40
CA LYS A 410 15.55 19.96 -11.72
C LYS A 410 15.59 20.29 -13.21
N GLN A 411 16.67 19.96 -13.91
CA GLN A 411 16.85 20.25 -15.33
C GLN A 411 15.80 19.50 -16.16
N THR A 412 15.65 18.20 -15.86
CA THR A 412 14.64 17.34 -16.48
C THR A 412 13.23 17.83 -16.19
N LEU A 413 12.94 18.21 -14.94
CA LEU A 413 11.64 18.75 -14.55
C LEU A 413 11.32 20.05 -15.32
N PHE A 414 12.29 20.94 -15.47
CA PHE A 414 12.11 22.24 -16.12
C PHE A 414 11.95 22.12 -17.63
N ALA A 415 12.71 21.22 -18.27
CA ALA A 415 12.67 21.04 -19.71
C ALA A 415 11.48 20.19 -20.17
N HIS A 416 11.08 19.18 -19.38
CA HIS A 416 10.21 18.11 -19.86
C HIS A 416 8.90 17.96 -19.09
N VAL A 417 8.72 18.65 -17.96
CA VAL A 417 7.49 18.55 -17.15
C VAL A 417 6.77 19.88 -17.10
N LEU A 418 7.36 20.88 -16.43
CA LEU A 418 6.70 22.16 -16.13
C LEU A 418 6.15 22.92 -17.35
N PRO A 419 6.75 22.86 -18.57
CA PRO A 419 6.18 23.49 -19.75
C PRO A 419 4.81 22.94 -20.16
N PHE A 420 4.51 21.69 -19.81
CA PHE A 420 3.29 20.98 -20.19
C PHE A 420 2.22 20.97 -19.10
N VAL A 421 2.54 21.47 -17.90
CA VAL A 421 1.59 21.52 -16.77
C VAL A 421 0.85 22.85 -16.79
N ARG A 422 -0.48 22.80 -16.72
CA ARG A 422 -1.30 24.02 -16.67
C ARG A 422 -0.98 24.79 -15.40
N LYS A 423 -0.90 26.13 -15.49
CA LYS A 423 -0.60 27.00 -14.34
C LYS A 423 -1.52 26.78 -13.13
N VAL A 424 -2.77 26.40 -13.37
CA VAL A 424 -3.78 26.07 -12.34
C VAL A 424 -3.47 24.79 -11.57
N ASP A 425 -2.80 23.83 -12.18
CA ASP A 425 -2.43 22.55 -11.55
C ASP A 425 -1.11 22.66 -10.77
N LEU A 426 -0.36 23.74 -10.96
CA LEU A 426 0.88 24.01 -10.26
C LEU A 426 0.62 24.66 -8.88
N PRO A 427 1.46 24.38 -7.88
CA PRO A 427 1.35 25.05 -6.59
C PRO A 427 1.46 26.58 -6.73
N LYS A 428 0.82 27.28 -5.79
CA LYS A 428 0.95 28.73 -5.68
C LYS A 428 2.41 29.10 -5.36
N PRO A 429 2.94 30.20 -5.93
CA PRO A 429 4.26 30.71 -5.57
C PRO A 429 4.39 30.90 -4.06
N ILE A 430 5.60 30.66 -3.55
CA ILE A 430 5.95 30.97 -2.16
C ILE A 430 6.09 32.49 -2.05
N SER A 431 5.14 33.14 -1.36
CA SER A 431 5.17 34.59 -1.10
C SER A 431 6.14 34.96 0.02
N GLU A 432 6.19 34.14 1.07
CA GLU A 432 7.02 34.32 2.25
C GLU A 432 7.97 33.12 2.39
N ALA A 433 9.13 33.21 1.76
CA ALA A 433 10.19 32.22 1.91
C ALA A 433 10.94 32.43 3.23
N ARG A 434 11.14 31.34 3.98
CA ARG A 434 11.95 31.31 5.19
C ARG A 434 13.43 31.35 4.88
N TYR A 435 13.84 30.64 3.85
CA TYR A 435 15.23 30.56 3.41
C TYR A 435 15.38 31.15 2.02
N ARG A 436 16.43 31.96 1.86
CA ARG A 436 16.88 32.52 0.58
C ARG A 436 18.39 32.34 0.49
N PHE A 437 18.92 32.11 -0.70
CA PHE A 437 20.38 32.03 -0.87
C PHE A 437 21.07 33.31 -0.40
N GLY A 438 22.24 33.13 0.22
CA GLY A 438 23.04 34.23 0.76
C GLY A 438 22.52 34.84 2.06
N GLN A 439 21.36 34.41 2.57
CA GLN A 439 20.85 34.84 3.87
C GLN A 439 21.18 33.80 4.96
N PRO A 440 21.55 34.24 6.17
CA PRO A 440 21.80 33.32 7.28
C PRO A 440 20.53 32.55 7.62
N LEU A 441 20.66 31.25 7.94
CA LEU A 441 19.54 30.45 8.43
C LEU A 441 19.10 30.98 9.81
N MET A 442 18.14 31.88 9.81
CA MET A 442 17.53 32.40 11.03
C MET A 442 16.34 31.52 11.43
N ASP A 443 16.18 31.26 12.73
CA ASP A 443 14.96 30.67 13.26
C ASP A 443 13.84 31.71 13.19
N ALA A 444 13.20 31.82 12.02
CA ALA A 444 12.05 32.69 11.86
C ALA A 444 10.95 32.23 12.84
N PRO A 445 10.37 33.14 13.66
CA PRO A 445 9.19 32.84 14.45
C PRO A 445 8.12 32.31 13.48
N LEU A 446 7.61 31.11 13.75
CA LEU A 446 6.44 30.64 13.04
C LEU A 446 5.31 31.61 13.40
N HIS A 447 4.94 32.52 12.50
CA HIS A 447 3.59 33.04 12.53
C HIS A 447 2.69 31.82 12.64
N ALA A 448 1.84 31.80 13.67
CA ALA A 448 0.94 30.70 13.98
C ALA A 448 -0.04 30.50 12.82
N ARG A 449 0.42 29.89 11.72
CA ARG A 449 -0.49 29.25 10.79
C ARG A 449 -1.19 28.22 11.64
N LYS A 450 -2.50 28.39 11.81
CA LYS A 450 -3.39 27.35 12.34
C LYS A 450 -3.19 26.12 11.46
N HIS A 451 -2.23 25.28 11.80
CA HIS A 451 -2.11 23.97 11.20
C HIS A 451 -3.41 23.25 11.49
N SER A 452 -3.97 22.60 10.48
CA SER A 452 -5.26 21.93 10.60
C SER A 452 -5.23 20.70 11.53
N VAL A 453 -4.04 20.30 12.00
CA VAL A 453 -3.82 19.21 12.95
C VAL A 453 -2.86 19.73 14.01
N ASP A 454 -3.12 19.38 15.27
CA ASP A 454 -2.23 19.67 16.39
C ASP A 454 -0.83 19.08 16.15
N THR A 455 0.22 19.86 16.45
CA THR A 455 1.61 19.43 16.22
C THR A 455 2.03 18.29 17.13
N GLY A 456 1.61 18.31 18.40
CA GLY A 456 1.89 17.22 19.34
C GLY A 456 1.24 15.91 18.91
N LEU A 457 0.03 15.96 18.36
CA LEU A 457 -0.61 14.78 17.78
C LEU A 457 0.18 14.24 16.58
N LEU A 458 0.63 15.09 15.67
CA LEU A 458 1.45 14.65 14.52
C LEU A 458 2.76 14.00 14.98
N GLU A 459 3.46 14.62 15.93
CA GLU A 459 4.69 14.08 16.50
C GLU A 459 4.44 12.74 17.16
N PHE A 460 3.39 12.63 17.98
CA PHE A 460 2.97 11.37 18.59
C PHE A 460 2.70 10.28 17.53
N LEU A 461 1.94 10.58 16.47
CA LEU A 461 1.62 9.61 15.42
C LEU A 461 2.86 9.14 14.67
N VAL A 462 3.76 10.06 14.34
CA VAL A 462 5.01 9.74 13.66
C VAL A 462 5.92 8.93 14.58
N ASP A 463 6.10 9.36 15.82
CA ASP A 463 7.02 8.75 16.77
C ASP A 463 6.55 7.38 17.25
N GLN A 464 5.25 7.13 17.30
CA GLN A 464 4.65 5.81 17.53
C GLN A 464 4.52 4.98 16.24
N ARG A 465 4.95 5.54 15.09
CA ARG A 465 4.84 4.95 13.74
C ARG A 465 3.40 4.57 13.37
N LEU A 466 2.41 5.21 13.97
CA LEU A 466 0.98 4.96 13.72
C LEU A 466 0.54 5.41 12.32
N ILE A 467 1.33 6.30 11.69
CA ILE A 467 1.14 6.77 10.31
C ILE A 467 1.09 5.64 9.28
N ASN A 468 1.62 4.45 9.60
CA ASN A 468 1.54 3.30 8.70
C ASN A 468 0.14 2.65 8.68
N GLY A 469 -0.71 2.91 9.66
CA GLY A 469 -2.00 2.23 9.81
C GLY A 469 -3.10 2.76 8.88
N LYS A 470 -3.68 1.88 8.04
CA LYS A 470 -4.85 2.20 7.21
C LYS A 470 -6.19 2.02 7.93
N GLN A 471 -6.21 1.16 8.93
CA GLN A 471 -7.38 0.75 9.69
C GLN A 471 -7.02 0.74 11.17
N THR A 472 -6.49 1.84 11.70
CA THR A 472 -6.10 1.90 13.12
C THR A 472 -7.34 2.02 13.99
N MET A 473 -7.44 1.17 15.02
CA MET A 473 -8.53 1.27 15.99
C MET A 473 -8.25 2.44 16.94
N VAL A 474 -9.15 3.43 16.97
CA VAL A 474 -9.08 4.57 17.87
C VAL A 474 -10.28 4.52 18.82
N ILE A 475 -10.02 4.64 20.12
CA ILE A 475 -11.01 4.69 21.19
C ILE A 475 -11.07 6.12 21.72
N ASP A 476 -12.26 6.71 21.69
CA ASP A 476 -12.59 7.95 22.40
C ASP A 476 -12.79 7.64 23.89
N THR A 477 -11.82 8.04 24.73
CA THR A 477 -11.88 7.77 26.16
C THR A 477 -12.90 8.64 26.90
N ASN A 478 -13.37 9.74 26.31
CA ASN A 478 -14.45 10.54 26.89
C ASN A 478 -15.81 9.85 26.76
N ARG A 479 -15.96 8.98 25.76
CA ARG A 479 -17.18 8.19 25.53
C ARG A 479 -17.08 6.76 26.05
N CYS A 480 -15.88 6.24 26.24
CA CYS A 480 -15.66 4.86 26.65
C CYS A 480 -15.89 4.67 28.15
N THR A 481 -16.96 3.97 28.53
CA THR A 481 -17.27 3.59 29.92
C THR A 481 -16.51 2.36 30.42
N ARG A 482 -15.61 1.84 29.59
CA ARG A 482 -14.85 0.60 29.83
C ARG A 482 -15.68 -0.68 30.09
N CYS A 483 -16.93 -0.78 29.65
CA CYS A 483 -17.82 -1.96 29.84
C CYS A 483 -17.39 -3.33 29.22
N ASP A 484 -16.33 -3.39 28.41
CA ASP A 484 -15.79 -4.60 27.76
C ASP A 484 -16.69 -5.27 26.70
N ASP A 485 -17.82 -4.67 26.31
CA ASP A 485 -18.69 -5.25 25.26
C ASP A 485 -17.94 -5.47 23.94
N CYS A 486 -17.09 -4.52 23.54
CA CYS A 486 -16.26 -4.64 22.35
C CYS A 486 -15.24 -5.80 22.41
N VAL A 487 -14.67 -6.08 23.59
CA VAL A 487 -13.72 -7.19 23.79
C VAL A 487 -14.46 -8.51 23.80
N ARG A 488 -15.60 -8.60 24.50
CA ARG A 488 -16.45 -9.79 24.55
C ARG A 488 -17.00 -10.15 23.16
N ALA A 489 -17.47 -9.16 22.40
CA ALA A 489 -17.93 -9.37 21.03
C ALA A 489 -16.80 -9.85 20.09
N CYS A 490 -15.59 -9.30 20.25
CA CYS A 490 -14.42 -9.76 19.52
C CYS A 490 -14.08 -11.23 19.86
N ALA A 491 -14.05 -11.57 21.15
CA ALA A 491 -13.76 -12.93 21.60
C ALA A 491 -14.82 -13.93 21.09
N ALA A 492 -16.10 -13.59 21.20
CA ALA A 492 -17.20 -14.43 20.71
C ALA A 492 -17.12 -14.69 19.20
N THR A 493 -16.71 -13.67 18.43
CA THR A 493 -16.51 -13.81 16.98
C THR A 493 -15.31 -14.71 16.63
N HIS A 494 -14.29 -14.76 17.48
CA HIS A 494 -13.00 -15.42 17.21
C HIS A 494 -12.68 -16.59 18.16
N GLY A 495 -13.68 -17.40 18.51
CA GLY A 495 -13.45 -18.66 19.22
C GLY A 495 -13.01 -18.50 20.69
N GLY A 496 -13.45 -17.42 21.34
CA GLY A 496 -13.25 -17.16 22.77
C GLY A 496 -11.99 -16.37 23.12
N THR A 497 -11.08 -16.11 22.17
CA THR A 497 -9.89 -15.27 22.39
C THR A 497 -9.99 -13.98 21.56
N PRO A 498 -10.00 -12.79 22.18
CA PRO A 498 -10.06 -11.55 21.41
C PRO A 498 -8.73 -11.30 20.69
N VAL A 499 -8.81 -10.86 19.43
CA VAL A 499 -7.66 -10.40 18.61
C VAL A 499 -7.47 -8.88 18.69
N PHE A 500 -8.07 -8.26 19.71
CA PHE A 500 -8.12 -6.84 20.01
C PHE A 500 -7.94 -6.64 21.52
N GLU A 501 -7.14 -5.66 21.92
CA GLU A 501 -7.01 -5.20 23.31
C GLU A 501 -7.33 -3.72 23.44
N ARG A 502 -7.96 -3.33 24.56
CA ARG A 502 -8.19 -1.92 24.93
C ARG A 502 -7.00 -1.34 25.67
N THR A 503 -5.83 -1.55 25.09
CA THR A 503 -4.53 -1.07 25.55
C THR A 503 -3.88 -0.42 24.34
N GLY A 504 -3.00 0.55 24.54
CA GLY A 504 -2.35 1.23 23.43
C GLY A 504 -1.82 2.60 23.84
N PRO A 505 -0.95 3.20 23.00
CA PRO A 505 -0.49 4.55 23.26
C PRO A 505 -1.69 5.51 23.17
N GLN A 506 -1.67 6.53 24.02
CA GLN A 506 -2.77 7.49 24.17
C GLN A 506 -2.25 8.91 23.96
N TYR A 507 -3.05 9.73 23.28
CA TYR A 507 -2.81 11.16 23.12
C TYR A 507 -4.12 11.91 23.41
N GLY A 508 -4.14 12.71 24.50
CA GLY A 508 -5.37 13.35 24.98
C GLY A 508 -6.48 12.31 25.23
N PRO A 509 -7.70 12.52 24.70
CA PRO A 509 -8.81 11.56 24.86
C PRO A 509 -8.75 10.39 23.86
N TRP A 510 -7.71 10.30 23.02
CA TRP A 510 -7.63 9.31 21.95
C TRP A 510 -6.66 8.19 22.30
N MET A 511 -7.17 6.97 22.48
CA MET A 511 -6.35 5.77 22.63
C MET A 511 -6.26 5.03 21.29
N PHE A 512 -5.04 4.76 20.85
CA PHE A 512 -4.76 4.01 19.62
C PHE A 512 -4.57 2.54 19.98
N ALA A 513 -5.68 1.81 20.01
CA ALA A 513 -5.73 0.49 20.60
C ALA A 513 -4.89 -0.55 19.83
N HIS A 514 -4.32 -1.49 20.58
CA HIS A 514 -3.60 -2.66 20.09
C HIS A 514 -4.59 -3.61 19.37
N ALA A 515 -4.86 -3.27 18.12
CA ALA A 515 -5.58 -4.06 17.14
C ALA A 515 -4.84 -3.95 15.81
N CYS A 516 -4.84 -5.00 14.99
CA CYS A 516 -4.21 -4.94 13.67
C CYS A 516 -4.64 -3.69 12.90
N MET A 517 -3.66 -2.93 12.39
CA MET A 517 -3.87 -1.65 11.72
C MET A 517 -4.01 -1.79 10.20
N HIS A 518 -3.87 -3.01 9.66
CA HIS A 518 -3.82 -3.29 8.22
C HIS A 518 -2.89 -2.31 7.49
N CYS A 519 -1.65 -2.20 8.00
CA CYS A 519 -0.65 -1.22 7.60
C CYS A 519 -0.47 -1.10 6.08
N GLU A 520 -0.08 0.07 5.58
CA GLU A 520 0.35 0.30 4.18
C GLU A 520 1.60 -0.52 3.85
N ASP A 521 2.56 -0.57 4.77
CA ASP A 521 3.77 -1.38 4.66
C ASP A 521 3.79 -2.42 5.80
N PRO A 522 3.12 -3.58 5.63
CA PRO A 522 3.00 -4.58 6.68
C PRO A 522 4.29 -5.39 6.82
N VAL A 523 5.12 -5.06 7.81
CA VAL A 523 6.36 -5.81 8.13
C VAL A 523 6.11 -7.29 8.41
N CYS A 524 4.94 -7.63 8.96
CA CYS A 524 4.53 -9.02 9.20
C CYS A 524 4.38 -9.85 7.92
N MET A 525 4.02 -9.21 6.80
CA MET A 525 3.94 -9.87 5.48
C MET A 525 5.33 -10.18 4.93
N ILE A 526 6.31 -9.30 5.19
CA ILE A 526 7.70 -9.44 4.71
C ILE A 526 8.38 -10.65 5.33
N GLY A 527 8.21 -10.82 6.63
CA GLY A 527 8.82 -11.90 7.41
C GLY A 527 8.14 -13.25 7.23
N CYS A 528 7.01 -13.35 6.53
CA CYS A 528 6.29 -14.61 6.38
C CYS A 528 6.95 -15.51 5.33
N PRO A 529 7.57 -16.64 5.72
CA PRO A 529 8.32 -17.49 4.79
C PRO A 529 7.43 -18.32 3.87
N THR A 530 6.17 -18.53 4.24
CA THR A 530 5.21 -19.36 3.49
C THR A 530 4.27 -18.55 2.60
N GLY A 531 4.24 -17.22 2.77
CA GLY A 531 3.21 -16.38 2.14
C GLY A 531 1.82 -16.49 2.76
N ALA A 532 1.69 -17.12 3.94
CA ALA A 532 0.42 -17.16 4.67
C ALA A 532 -0.17 -15.77 4.90
N ILE A 533 0.67 -14.76 5.17
CA ILE A 533 0.24 -13.38 5.29
C ILE A 533 0.28 -12.72 3.92
N HIS A 534 -0.86 -12.20 3.46
CA HIS A 534 -1.01 -11.58 2.15
C HIS A 534 -2.03 -10.45 2.19
N ARG A 535 -2.06 -9.60 1.16
CA ARG A 535 -3.17 -8.68 0.94
C ARG A 535 -4.23 -9.35 0.11
N ALA A 536 -5.46 -9.38 0.60
CA ALA A 536 -6.60 -9.84 -0.17
C ALA A 536 -6.72 -8.99 -1.45
N SER A 537 -6.78 -9.64 -2.60
CA SER A 537 -6.65 -8.98 -3.91
C SER A 537 -7.68 -7.87 -4.15
N GLU A 538 -8.90 -8.03 -3.63
CA GLU A 538 -9.98 -7.06 -3.85
C GLU A 538 -10.11 -6.02 -2.73
N SER A 539 -10.01 -6.42 -1.47
CA SER A 539 -10.22 -5.51 -0.33
C SER A 539 -8.95 -4.78 0.10
N GLY A 540 -7.77 -5.26 -0.29
CA GLY A 540 -6.47 -4.76 0.17
C GLY A 540 -6.17 -5.04 1.65
N LEU A 541 -7.06 -5.75 2.35
CA LEU A 541 -6.87 -6.13 3.74
C LEU A 541 -5.71 -7.11 3.85
N VAL A 542 -4.80 -6.83 4.78
CA VAL A 542 -3.80 -7.83 5.20
C VAL A 542 -4.56 -8.96 5.89
N SER A 543 -4.37 -10.19 5.45
CA SER A 543 -5.05 -11.42 5.92
C SER A 543 -4.02 -12.52 6.18
N ILE A 544 -4.36 -13.49 7.02
CA ILE A 544 -3.52 -14.67 7.30
C ILE A 544 -4.30 -15.90 6.86
N SER A 545 -3.75 -16.67 5.92
CA SER A 545 -4.22 -18.02 5.63
C SER A 545 -3.79 -18.94 6.77
N GLY A 546 -4.78 -19.48 7.50
CA GLY A 546 -4.53 -20.39 8.60
C GLY A 546 -3.88 -21.70 8.15
N GLU A 547 -4.19 -22.17 6.94
CA GLU A 547 -3.68 -23.42 6.37
C GLU A 547 -2.18 -23.31 6.10
N SER A 548 -1.74 -22.26 5.42
CA SER A 548 -0.33 -22.03 5.09
C SER A 548 0.52 -21.54 6.26
N CYS A 549 -0.07 -21.31 7.44
CA CYS A 549 0.64 -20.80 8.60
C CYS A 549 1.33 -21.94 9.37
N ILE A 550 2.67 -21.94 9.31
CA ILE A 550 3.52 -22.95 9.98
C ILE A 550 3.82 -22.65 11.45
N GLY A 551 3.29 -21.55 11.99
CA GLY A 551 3.52 -21.20 13.40
C GLY A 551 4.92 -20.71 13.75
N CYS A 552 5.72 -20.25 12.77
CA CYS A 552 7.11 -19.82 12.96
C CYS A 552 7.32 -18.55 13.81
N LYS A 553 6.24 -17.87 14.23
CA LYS A 553 6.23 -16.65 15.08
C LYS A 553 6.91 -15.40 14.52
N SER A 554 7.66 -15.48 13.42
CA SER A 554 8.35 -14.32 12.81
C SER A 554 7.44 -13.10 12.62
N CYS A 555 6.19 -13.30 12.18
CA CYS A 555 5.24 -12.20 12.03
C CYS A 555 4.84 -11.53 13.36
N ALA A 556 4.65 -12.32 14.42
CA ALA A 556 4.33 -11.83 15.75
C ALA A 556 5.52 -11.05 16.34
N GLU A 557 6.72 -11.58 16.16
CA GLU A 557 7.97 -10.93 16.57
C GLU A 557 8.27 -9.67 15.78
N SER A 558 7.90 -9.62 14.49
CA SER A 558 8.16 -8.46 13.64
C SER A 558 7.10 -7.35 13.80
N CYS A 559 5.93 -7.66 14.35
CA CYS A 559 4.88 -6.66 14.52
C CYS A 559 5.31 -5.61 15.57
N PRO A 560 5.50 -4.33 15.18
CA PRO A 560 5.98 -3.31 16.12
C PRO A 560 4.93 -2.95 17.17
N TYR A 561 3.66 -3.30 16.93
CA TYR A 561 2.53 -2.96 17.79
C TYR A 561 2.00 -4.16 18.60
N GLY A 562 2.62 -5.34 18.50
CA GLY A 562 2.15 -6.54 19.22
C GLY A 562 0.76 -7.05 18.79
N ASN A 563 0.30 -6.67 17.60
CA ASN A 563 -1.08 -6.93 17.14
C ASN A 563 -1.31 -8.32 16.54
N ILE A 564 -0.33 -9.21 16.61
CA ILE A 564 -0.40 -10.59 16.12
C ILE A 564 -0.20 -11.52 17.30
N ARG A 565 -1.16 -12.40 17.54
CA ARG A 565 -1.13 -13.39 18.61
C ARG A 565 -0.84 -14.77 18.05
N MET A 566 -0.17 -15.58 18.85
CA MET A 566 -0.04 -17.01 18.55
C MET A 566 -1.15 -17.76 19.30
N VAL A 567 -2.04 -18.41 18.55
CA VAL A 567 -3.15 -19.19 19.09
C VAL A 567 -2.96 -20.66 18.76
N LYS A 568 -3.56 -21.55 19.56
CA LYS A 568 -3.53 -22.98 19.31
C LYS A 568 -4.22 -23.28 17.97
N ALA A 569 -3.57 -24.07 17.12
CA ALA A 569 -4.15 -24.55 15.88
C ALA A 569 -5.24 -25.57 16.21
N LEU A 570 -6.43 -25.37 15.62
CA LEU A 570 -7.56 -26.27 15.77
C LEU A 570 -7.78 -27.06 14.48
N ASP A 571 -8.31 -28.27 14.60
CA ASP A 571 -8.90 -28.99 13.46
C ASP A 571 -10.35 -28.55 13.21
N GLN A 572 -11.00 -29.18 12.23
CA GLN A 572 -12.39 -28.85 11.86
C GLN A 572 -13.39 -29.18 12.98
N GLN A 573 -13.03 -30.03 13.92
CA GLN A 573 -13.84 -30.43 15.08
C GLN A 573 -13.51 -29.61 16.33
N GLY A 574 -12.62 -28.61 16.24
CA GLY A 574 -12.22 -27.77 17.36
C GLY A 574 -11.20 -28.41 18.31
N ARG A 575 -10.60 -29.54 17.93
CA ARG A 575 -9.55 -30.23 18.71
C ARG A 575 -8.20 -29.54 18.51
N VAL A 576 -7.38 -29.53 19.55
CA VAL A 576 -6.05 -28.90 19.49
C VAL A 576 -5.09 -29.79 18.72
N LYS A 577 -4.46 -29.25 17.68
CA LYS A 577 -3.38 -29.93 16.96
C LYS A 577 -2.10 -29.89 17.78
N VAL A 578 -1.48 -31.04 18.03
CA VAL A 578 -0.19 -31.19 18.70
C VAL A 578 0.84 -31.81 17.75
N ALA A 579 2.10 -31.41 17.86
CA ALA A 579 3.15 -31.93 17.00
C ALA A 579 3.52 -33.37 17.40
N GLU A 580 3.53 -34.30 16.46
CA GLU A 580 3.87 -35.72 16.71
C GLU A 580 5.22 -35.90 17.41
N ALA A 581 6.23 -35.15 16.98
CA ALA A 581 7.58 -35.28 17.50
C ALA A 581 7.75 -34.80 18.95
N THR A 582 6.94 -33.84 19.42
CA THR A 582 7.13 -33.20 20.73
C THR A 582 5.93 -33.28 21.67
N GLY A 583 4.75 -33.60 21.15
CA GLY A 583 3.47 -33.51 21.88
C GLY A 583 3.02 -32.08 22.19
N GLU A 584 3.75 -31.05 21.74
CA GLU A 584 3.42 -29.66 22.03
C GLU A 584 2.33 -29.10 21.11
N PRO A 585 1.47 -28.17 21.57
CA PRO A 585 0.47 -27.53 20.72
C PRO A 585 1.10 -26.79 19.54
N ILE A 586 0.62 -27.08 18.34
CA ILE A 586 0.97 -26.32 17.15
C ILE A 586 0.29 -24.95 17.26
N LEU A 587 1.07 -23.89 17.03
CA LEU A 587 0.58 -22.52 17.10
C LEU A 587 0.36 -21.97 15.70
N ARG A 588 -0.63 -21.08 15.55
CA ARG A 588 -0.89 -20.29 14.34
C ARG A 588 -0.97 -18.82 14.68
N ALA A 589 -0.53 -17.99 13.75
CA ALA A 589 -0.66 -16.55 13.88
C ALA A 589 -2.13 -16.15 13.67
N SER A 590 -2.64 -15.31 14.56
CA SER A 590 -3.98 -14.73 14.50
C SER A 590 -3.89 -13.22 14.73
N LYS A 591 -4.77 -12.48 14.05
CA LYS A 591 -4.83 -11.02 14.10
C LYS A 591 -6.24 -10.58 13.77
N CYS A 592 -6.57 -9.32 14.04
CA CYS A 592 -7.81 -8.74 13.54
C CYS A 592 -7.88 -8.80 11.99
N ASP A 593 -9.02 -9.26 11.50
CA ASP A 593 -9.41 -9.44 10.10
C ASP A 593 -10.59 -8.52 9.72
N LEU A 594 -10.91 -7.54 10.58
CA LEU A 594 -12.09 -6.68 10.52
C LEU A 594 -13.43 -7.42 10.52
N CYS A 595 -13.46 -8.67 10.97
CA CYS A 595 -14.62 -9.54 10.86
C CYS A 595 -15.14 -9.58 9.41
N ALA A 596 -14.22 -9.69 8.43
CA ALA A 596 -14.54 -9.58 7.01
C ALA A 596 -15.67 -10.54 6.58
N ASP A 597 -15.76 -11.72 7.19
CA ASP A 597 -16.74 -12.74 6.84
C ASP A 597 -18.04 -12.67 7.69
N VAL A 598 -18.18 -11.64 8.53
CA VAL A 598 -19.32 -11.49 9.46
C VAL A 598 -20.23 -10.34 9.03
N SER A 599 -21.56 -10.55 9.13
CA SER A 599 -22.54 -9.49 8.90
C SER A 599 -22.54 -8.47 10.05
N GLY A 600 -22.70 -7.17 9.75
CA GLY A 600 -22.65 -6.13 10.79
C GLY A 600 -21.24 -5.86 11.35
N ARG A 601 -20.21 -6.14 10.55
CA ARG A 601 -18.78 -5.97 10.87
C ARG A 601 -18.33 -4.50 11.02
N PRO A 602 -17.24 -4.23 11.77
CA PRO A 602 -16.58 -5.16 12.71
C PRO A 602 -17.36 -5.31 14.01
N SER A 603 -17.46 -6.53 14.55
CA SER A 603 -18.26 -6.83 15.76
C SER A 603 -17.88 -5.97 16.96
N CYS A 604 -16.59 -5.67 17.13
CA CYS A 604 -16.12 -4.85 18.26
C CYS A 604 -16.59 -3.39 18.18
N GLN A 605 -16.79 -2.84 16.97
CA GLN A 605 -17.28 -1.47 16.80
C GLN A 605 -18.78 -1.39 17.00
N THR A 606 -19.52 -2.33 16.40
CA THR A 606 -20.99 -2.37 16.50
C THR A 606 -21.47 -2.75 17.90
N ALA A 607 -20.69 -3.51 18.66
CA ALA A 607 -21.00 -3.83 20.05
C ALA A 607 -20.77 -2.67 21.03
N CYS A 608 -20.24 -1.52 20.62
CA CYS A 608 -20.00 -0.42 21.55
C CYS A 608 -21.29 0.41 21.76
N PRO A 609 -21.94 0.36 22.94
CA PRO A 609 -23.19 1.10 23.16
C PRO A 609 -23.01 2.63 23.15
N HIS A 610 -21.77 3.10 23.35
CA HIS A 610 -21.43 4.52 23.39
C HIS A 610 -20.81 5.03 22.08
N ALA A 611 -20.71 4.19 21.04
CA ALA A 611 -20.02 4.48 19.77
C ALA A 611 -18.65 5.17 19.96
N ALA A 612 -17.86 4.65 20.91
CA ALA A 612 -16.55 5.16 21.28
C ALA A 612 -15.41 4.65 20.39
N LEU A 613 -15.65 3.61 19.58
CA LEU A 613 -14.64 2.95 18.75
C LEU A 613 -14.79 3.34 17.27
N GLN A 614 -13.68 3.67 16.61
CA GLN A 614 -13.66 3.96 15.18
C GLN A 614 -12.37 3.44 14.51
N ARG A 615 -12.45 3.11 13.20
CA ARG A 615 -11.25 2.84 12.38
C ARG A 615 -10.86 4.13 11.67
N VAL A 616 -9.59 4.50 11.75
CA VAL A 616 -9.05 5.70 11.10
C VAL A 616 -7.88 5.30 10.21
N ASN A 617 -7.83 5.87 9.01
CA ASN A 617 -6.65 5.77 8.16
C ASN A 617 -5.65 6.87 8.55
N LEU A 618 -4.64 6.50 9.32
CA LEU A 618 -3.60 7.40 9.79
C LEU A 618 -2.49 7.60 8.77
N SER A 619 -2.48 6.88 7.64
CA SER A 619 -1.58 7.21 6.52
C SER A 619 -1.96 8.48 5.78
N GLN A 620 -3.16 9.02 6.04
CA GLN A 620 -3.66 10.25 5.43
C GLN A 620 -3.89 11.34 6.48
N VAL A 621 -3.05 12.38 6.47
CA VAL A 621 -3.11 13.52 7.41
C VAL A 621 -4.51 14.17 7.45
N GLN A 622 -5.23 14.20 6.33
CA GLN A 622 -6.58 14.77 6.25
C GLN A 622 -7.58 14.03 7.14
N GLN A 623 -7.45 12.71 7.29
CA GLN A 623 -8.34 11.92 8.13
C GLN A 623 -8.01 12.08 9.62
N VAL A 624 -6.77 12.44 9.95
CA VAL A 624 -6.36 12.77 11.33
C VAL A 624 -7.12 13.99 11.86
N LYS A 625 -7.52 14.93 10.99
CA LYS A 625 -8.31 16.12 11.38
C LYS A 625 -9.63 15.78 12.08
N MET A 626 -10.20 14.61 11.80
CA MET A 626 -11.43 14.16 12.49
C MET A 626 -11.22 13.98 14.00
N LEU A 627 -9.98 13.71 14.43
CA LEU A 627 -9.61 13.58 15.84
C LEU A 627 -9.44 14.96 16.52
N THR A 628 -9.16 16.01 15.76
CA THR A 628 -8.95 17.37 16.31
C THR A 628 -10.23 18.19 16.38
N HIS A 629 -11.25 17.90 15.56
CA HIS A 629 -12.53 18.63 15.57
C HIS A 629 -13.56 18.12 16.60
N ARG A 630 -13.19 17.11 17.41
CA ARG A 630 -14.03 16.53 18.47
C ARG A 630 -13.46 16.73 19.88
N ILE A 631 -12.32 17.39 20.00
CA ILE A 631 -11.82 17.99 21.24
C ILE A 631 -12.39 19.40 21.29
#